data_AF-A0AAV4F585-F1
#
_entry.id   AF-A0AAV4F585-F1
#
_cell.length_a   1.000
_cell.length_b   1.000
_cell.length_c   1.000
_cell.angle_alpha   90.00
_cell.angle_beta   90.00
_cell.angle_gamma   90.00
#
_symmetry.space_group_name_H-M   'P 1'
#
loop_
_entity.id
_entity.type
_entity.pdbx_description
1 polymer ?
#
loop_
_entity_poly.entity_id
_entity_poly.type
_entity_poly.pdbx_seq_one_letter_code
_entity_poly.pdbx_strand_id
1 'polypeptide(L)'
;MKQQLCKTETRVADRRTAKIWLQYLQMLDILRKFLRAERTGNWHLHLMTMREMLPFLVASNHELYTESVYIYLQQMQVLPLDHPEVYERFCKGQYFIRRSGRFWAGLSPDLVIE
;
A
#
# COMPACT_ATOMS: atom_id res chain seq x y z
N MET A 1 19.42 10.59 -18.74
CA MET A 1 19.46 10.37 -17.27
C MET A 1 18.90 9.02 -16.83
N LYS A 2 17.65 8.64 -17.17
CA LYS A 2 17.04 7.33 -16.79
C LYS A 2 17.84 6.08 -17.21
N GLN A 3 18.44 6.08 -18.41
CA GLN A 3 19.25 4.95 -18.89
C GLN A 3 20.58 4.77 -18.16
N GLN A 4 21.18 5.84 -17.64
CA GLN A 4 22.42 5.75 -16.86
C GLN A 4 22.13 5.20 -15.47
N LEU A 5 21.04 5.63 -14.82
CA LEU A 5 20.55 5.08 -13.55
C LEU A 5 20.32 3.57 -13.64
N CYS A 6 19.62 3.10 -14.68
CA CYS A 6 19.35 1.68 -14.92
C CYS A 6 20.65 0.83 -15.12
N LYS A 7 21.67 1.40 -15.79
CA LYS A 7 22.98 0.74 -15.99
C LYS A 7 23.83 0.70 -14.71
N THR A 8 23.70 1.67 -13.81
CA THR A 8 24.33 1.63 -12.48
C THR A 8 23.59 0.71 -11.51
N GLU A 9 22.26 0.67 -11.54
CA GLU A 9 21.45 -0.26 -10.75
C GLU A 9 21.83 -1.72 -11.04
N THR A 10 22.02 -2.06 -12.32
CA THR A 10 22.42 -3.42 -12.74
C THR A 10 23.83 -3.81 -12.28
N ARG A 11 24.81 -2.89 -12.23
CA ARG A 11 26.17 -3.18 -11.73
C ARG A 11 26.24 -3.24 -10.19
N VAL A 12 25.43 -2.43 -9.51
CA VAL A 12 25.37 -2.39 -8.04
C VAL A 12 24.60 -3.60 -7.50
N ALA A 13 23.55 -4.03 -8.19
CA ALA A 13 22.73 -5.19 -7.84
C ALA A 13 23.51 -6.51 -7.80
N ASP A 14 24.74 -6.60 -8.31
CA ASP A 14 25.49 -7.86 -8.27
C ASP A 14 26.03 -8.19 -6.86
N ARG A 15 26.18 -7.17 -6.00
CA ARG A 15 26.62 -7.35 -4.60
C ARG A 15 25.44 -7.71 -3.70
N ARG A 16 25.61 -8.74 -2.85
CA ARG A 16 24.57 -9.20 -1.91
C ARG A 16 23.98 -8.07 -1.05
N THR A 17 24.82 -7.24 -0.45
CA THR A 17 24.39 -6.10 0.38
C THR A 17 23.60 -5.08 -0.42
N ALA A 18 24.01 -4.80 -1.65
CA ALA A 18 23.30 -3.86 -2.51
C ALA A 18 21.91 -4.36 -2.92
N LYS A 19 21.73 -5.67 -3.16
CA LYS A 19 20.40 -6.25 -3.39
C LYS A 19 19.45 -5.98 -2.23
N ILE A 20 19.95 -6.15 -1.00
CA ILE A 20 19.15 -5.90 0.22
C ILE A 20 18.77 -4.42 0.32
N TRP A 21 19.71 -3.50 0.06
CA TRP A 21 19.39 -2.07 0.05
C TRP A 21 18.36 -1.69 -1.01
N LEU A 22 18.44 -2.29 -2.21
CA LEU A 22 17.46 -2.07 -3.27
C LEU A 22 16.07 -2.59 -2.85
N GLN A 23 15.99 -3.78 -2.24
CA GLN A 23 14.73 -4.30 -1.69
C GLN A 23 14.16 -3.40 -0.60
N TYR A 24 15.01 -2.90 0.30
CA TYR A 24 14.58 -1.96 1.35
C TYR A 24 14.05 -0.65 0.76
N LEU A 25 14.71 -0.09 -0.26
CA LEU A 25 14.22 1.11 -0.95
C LEU A 25 12.86 0.85 -1.64
N GLN A 26 12.64 -0.35 -2.19
CA GLN A 26 11.34 -0.74 -2.74
C GLN A 26 10.26 -0.79 -1.64
N MET A 27 10.56 -1.37 -0.47
CA MET A 27 9.64 -1.37 0.68
C MET A 27 9.29 0.06 1.12
N LEU A 28 10.28 0.96 1.19
CA LEU A 28 10.05 2.36 1.53
C LEU A 28 9.18 3.10 0.51
N ASP A 29 9.34 2.81 -0.78
CA ASP A 29 8.50 3.40 -1.82
C ASP A 29 7.03 2.95 -1.67
N ILE A 30 6.80 1.66 -1.43
CA ILE A 30 5.46 1.11 -1.16
C ILE A 30 4.85 1.76 0.09
N LEU A 31 5.62 1.87 1.18
CA LEU A 31 5.15 2.49 2.42
C LEU A 31 4.77 3.96 2.21
N ARG A 32 5.55 4.73 1.44
CA ARG A 32 5.22 6.13 1.12
C ARG A 32 3.94 6.23 0.30
N LYS A 33 3.73 5.34 -0.67
CA LYS A 33 2.48 5.27 -1.45
C LYS A 33 1.29 4.89 -0.57
N PHE A 34 1.47 3.94 0.33
CA PHE A 34 0.45 3.52 1.28
C PHE A 34 0.03 4.69 2.18
N LEU A 35 1.00 5.37 2.81
CA LEU A 35 0.73 6.57 3.60
C LEU A 35 0.02 7.65 2.77
N ARG A 36 0.43 7.87 1.53
CA ARG A 36 -0.30 8.79 0.64
C ARG A 36 -1.74 8.35 0.43
N ALA A 37 -2.00 7.06 0.23
CA ALA A 37 -3.34 6.52 0.06
C ALA A 37 -4.22 6.82 1.29
N GLU A 38 -3.75 6.46 2.48
CA GLU A 38 -4.42 6.71 3.77
C GLU A 38 -4.73 8.20 3.96
N ARG A 39 -3.70 9.04 3.83
CA ARG A 39 -3.79 10.47 4.12
C ARG A 39 -4.71 11.21 3.15
N THR A 40 -4.77 10.77 1.89
CA THR A 40 -5.58 11.38 0.83
C THR A 40 -6.92 10.69 0.60
N GLY A 41 -7.18 9.58 1.30
CA GLY A 41 -8.36 8.77 1.14
C GLY A 41 -8.50 8.10 -0.24
N ASN A 42 -7.38 7.78 -0.89
CA ASN A 42 -7.39 7.20 -2.23
C ASN A 42 -7.53 5.67 -2.14
N TRP A 43 -8.74 5.19 -2.40
CA TRP A 43 -9.09 3.78 -2.29
C TRP A 43 -8.31 2.86 -3.22
N HIS A 44 -8.21 3.19 -4.51
CA HIS A 44 -7.49 2.35 -5.48
C HIS A 44 -6.00 2.28 -5.16
N LEU A 45 -5.40 3.40 -4.74
CA LEU A 45 -4.00 3.43 -4.32
C LEU A 45 -3.78 2.58 -3.07
N HIS A 46 -4.72 2.61 -2.11
CA HIS A 46 -4.68 1.76 -0.92
C HIS A 46 -4.60 0.28 -1.30
N LEU A 47 -5.56 -0.22 -2.11
CA LEU A 47 -5.58 -1.62 -2.56
C LEU A 47 -4.34 -2.01 -3.36
N MET A 48 -3.86 -1.10 -4.24
CA MET A 48 -2.63 -1.32 -4.99
C MET A 48 -1.44 -1.53 -4.06
N THR A 49 -1.28 -0.66 -3.05
CA THR A 49 -0.16 -0.72 -2.11
C THR A 49 -0.24 -1.93 -1.19
N MET A 50 -1.43 -2.34 -0.76
CA MET A 50 -1.65 -3.57 0.01
C MET A 50 -1.20 -4.81 -0.80
N ARG A 51 -1.54 -4.85 -2.10
CA ARG A 51 -1.06 -5.91 -3.00
C ARG A 51 0.45 -5.88 -3.23
N GLU A 52 1.04 -4.70 -3.40
CA GLU A 52 2.50 -4.53 -3.56
C GLU A 52 3.27 -4.92 -2.28
N MET A 53 2.66 -4.75 -1.10
CA MET A 53 3.28 -5.08 0.19
C MET A 53 3.28 -6.59 0.48
N LEU A 54 2.33 -7.35 -0.09
CA LEU A 54 2.11 -8.77 0.20
C LEU A 54 3.37 -9.65 0.08
N PRO A 55 4.21 -9.54 -0.98
CA PRO A 55 5.45 -10.33 -1.08
C PRO A 55 6.43 -10.08 0.06
N PHE A 56 6.46 -8.85 0.60
CA PHE A 56 7.32 -8.48 1.72
C PHE A 56 6.80 -9.01 3.06
N LEU A 57 5.49 -9.08 3.24
CA LEU A 57 4.88 -9.72 4.41
C LEU A 57 5.19 -11.22 4.46
N VAL A 58 5.04 -11.90 3.31
CA VAL A 58 5.43 -13.31 3.15
C VAL A 58 6.92 -13.50 3.45
N ALA A 59 7.78 -12.71 2.81
CA ALA A 59 9.23 -12.83 2.96
C ALA A 59 9.73 -12.53 4.39
N SER A 60 8.98 -11.73 5.15
CA SER A 60 9.31 -11.37 6.53
C SER A 60 8.63 -12.26 7.58
N ASN A 61 7.97 -13.34 7.16
CA ASN A 61 7.26 -14.28 8.03
C ASN A 61 6.12 -13.63 8.86
N HIS A 62 5.46 -12.61 8.31
CA HIS A 62 4.26 -12.02 8.88
C HIS A 62 3.00 -12.75 8.38
N GLU A 63 2.91 -14.05 8.68
CA GLU A 63 1.90 -14.96 8.12
C GLU A 63 0.46 -14.49 8.41
N LEU A 64 0.15 -14.16 9.66
CA LEU A 64 -1.21 -13.70 10.04
C LEU A 64 -1.64 -12.43 9.29
N TYR A 65 -0.72 -11.49 9.10
CA TYR A 65 -1.00 -10.29 8.30
C TYR A 65 -1.11 -10.62 6.82
N THR A 66 -0.28 -11.52 6.32
CA THR A 66 -0.32 -11.97 4.92
C THR A 66 -1.67 -12.59 4.58
N GLU A 67 -2.14 -13.54 5.40
CA GLU A 67 -3.43 -14.19 5.21
C GLU A 67 -4.57 -13.17 5.27
N SER A 68 -4.56 -12.30 6.28
CA SER A 68 -5.58 -11.26 6.45
C SER A 68 -5.63 -10.31 5.25
N VAL A 69 -4.48 -9.82 4.78
CA VAL A 69 -4.38 -8.93 3.62
C VAL A 69 -4.82 -9.64 2.35
N TYR A 70 -4.46 -10.92 2.17
CA TYR A 70 -4.85 -11.70 1.01
C TYR A 70 -6.37 -11.86 0.92
N ILE A 71 -7.01 -12.30 2.02
CA ILE A 71 -8.47 -12.44 2.11
C ILE A 71 -9.15 -11.09 1.88
N TYR A 72 -8.66 -10.03 2.52
CA TYR A 72 -9.16 -8.67 2.34
C TYR A 72 -9.11 -8.25 0.87
N LEU A 73 -7.99 -8.44 0.17
CA LEU A 73 -7.86 -8.08 -1.25
C LEU A 73 -8.84 -8.86 -2.14
N GLN A 74 -9.09 -10.14 -1.86
CA GLN A 74 -10.09 -10.93 -2.58
C GLN A 74 -11.51 -10.39 -2.36
N GLN A 75 -11.87 -10.06 -1.12
CA GLN A 75 -13.16 -9.45 -0.79
C GLN A 75 -13.33 -8.09 -1.49
N MET A 76 -12.26 -7.27 -1.53
CA MET A 76 -12.31 -5.96 -2.17
C MET A 76 -12.42 -6.03 -3.70
N GLN A 77 -12.07 -7.16 -4.34
CA GLN A 77 -12.28 -7.39 -5.77
C GLN A 77 -13.75 -7.65 -6.12
N VAL A 78 -14.48 -8.37 -5.26
CA VAL A 78 -15.90 -8.68 -5.46
C VAL A 78 -16.83 -7.61 -4.90
N LEU A 79 -16.32 -6.71 -4.04
CA LEU A 79 -17.07 -5.60 -3.42
C LEU A 79 -17.95 -4.78 -4.40
N PRO A 80 -17.50 -4.43 -5.63
CA PRO A 80 -18.35 -3.69 -6.58
C PRO A 80 -19.61 -4.45 -7.02
N LEU A 81 -19.57 -5.79 -6.97
CA LEU A 81 -20.69 -6.67 -7.32
C LEU A 81 -21.58 -6.94 -6.11
N ASP A 82 -20.97 -7.33 -4.99
CA ASP A 82 -21.71 -7.73 -3.78
C ASP A 82 -22.32 -6.53 -3.04
N HIS A 83 -21.60 -5.41 -2.96
CA HIS A 83 -21.99 -4.21 -2.21
C HIS A 83 -21.60 -2.91 -2.95
N PRO A 84 -22.27 -2.60 -4.08
CA PRO A 84 -21.93 -1.45 -4.93
C PRO A 84 -21.99 -0.11 -4.19
N GLU A 85 -22.94 0.06 -3.26
CA GLU A 85 -23.06 1.29 -2.47
C GLU A 85 -21.84 1.52 -1.56
N VAL A 86 -21.34 0.46 -0.94
CA VAL A 86 -20.13 0.52 -0.09
C VAL A 86 -18.91 0.83 -0.94
N TYR A 87 -18.78 0.18 -2.10
CA TYR A 87 -17.71 0.45 -3.05
C TYR A 87 -17.70 1.93 -3.50
N GLU A 88 -18.87 2.50 -3.79
CA GLU A 88 -18.99 3.91 -4.18
C GLU A 88 -18.53 4.84 -3.05
N ARG A 89 -18.95 4.56 -1.80
CA ARG A 89 -18.51 5.32 -0.62
C ARG A 89 -16.99 5.23 -0.41
N PHE A 90 -16.40 4.05 -0.62
CA PHE A 90 -14.95 3.86 -0.55
C PHE A 90 -14.23 4.66 -1.62
N CYS A 91 -14.71 4.65 -2.87
CA CYS A 91 -14.15 5.45 -3.96
C CYS A 91 -14.24 6.97 -3.69
N LYS A 92 -15.24 7.42 -2.92
CA LYS A 92 -15.36 8.81 -2.43
C LYS A 92 -14.44 9.12 -1.25
N GLY A 93 -13.63 8.16 -0.80
CA GLY A 93 -12.68 8.30 0.31
C GLY A 93 -13.32 8.22 1.70
N GLN A 94 -14.56 7.71 1.80
CA GLN A 94 -15.31 7.63 3.07
C GLN A 94 -14.94 6.43 3.94
N TYR A 95 -14.00 5.59 3.49
CA TYR A 95 -13.36 4.57 4.33
C TYR A 95 -12.40 5.18 5.36
N PHE A 96 -11.82 6.34 5.02
CA PHE A 96 -10.87 7.05 5.87
C PHE A 96 -11.57 8.19 6.60
N ILE A 97 -11.27 8.36 7.87
CA ILE A 97 -11.87 9.41 8.70
C ILE A 97 -11.00 10.67 8.64
N ARG A 98 -11.64 11.82 8.51
CA ARG A 98 -10.99 13.14 8.61
C ARG A 98 -11.68 13.97 9.69
N ARG A 99 -10.92 14.35 10.73
CA ARG A 99 -11.38 15.29 11.77
C ARG A 99 -11.37 16.76 11.33
N SER A 100 -10.73 17.07 10.20
CA SER A 100 -10.64 18.43 9.64
C SER A 100 -10.79 18.41 8.12
N GLY A 101 -11.12 19.55 7.51
CA GLY A 101 -11.21 19.69 6.05
C GLY A 101 -9.87 19.65 5.29
N ARG A 102 -8.75 19.34 5.97
CA ARG A 102 -7.43 19.27 5.34
C ARG A 102 -7.34 18.04 4.43
N PHE A 103 -6.83 18.21 3.21
CA PHE A 103 -6.72 17.13 2.23
C PHE A 103 -5.84 15.97 2.72
N TRP A 104 -4.67 16.27 3.28
CA TRP A 104 -3.72 15.30 3.83
C TRP A 104 -4.01 15.02 5.31
N ALA A 105 -5.25 14.68 5.64
CA ALA A 105 -5.70 14.45 7.03
C ALA A 105 -6.47 13.14 7.26
N GLY A 106 -6.55 12.25 6.26
CA GLY A 106 -7.19 10.95 6.40
C GLY A 106 -6.45 10.01 7.35
N LEU A 107 -7.18 9.37 8.25
CA LEU A 107 -6.68 8.34 9.17
C LEU A 107 -7.60 7.12 9.09
N SER A 108 -7.04 5.94 9.34
CA SER A 108 -7.85 4.73 9.50
C SER A 108 -8.77 4.85 10.73
N PRO A 109 -9.92 4.17 10.74
CA PRO A 109 -10.85 4.22 11.87
C PRO A 109 -10.20 3.84 13.21
N ASP A 110 -9.36 2.81 13.22
CA ASP A 110 -8.66 2.36 14.43
C ASP A 110 -7.78 3.46 15.04
N LEU A 111 -6.98 4.14 14.20
CA LEU A 111 -6.12 5.26 14.63
C LEU A 111 -6.90 6.51 15.08
N VAL A 112 -8.19 6.59 14.77
CA VAL A 112 -9.05 7.71 15.21
C VAL A 112 -9.71 7.42 16.56
N ILE A 113 -9.76 6.17 17.01
CA ILE A 113 -10.39 5.80 18.28
C ILE A 113 -9.37 5.90 19.44
N GLU A 114 -8.07 5.75 19.15
CA GLU A 114 -6.96 6.04 20.07
C GLU A 114 -6.84 7.54 20.42
#